data_AF-A0A1D2MKW6-F1
#
_entry.id   AF-A0A1D2MKW6-F1
#
_cell.length_a   1.000
_cell.length_b   1.000
_cell.length_c   1.000
_cell.angle_alpha   90.00
_cell.angle_beta   90.00
_cell.angle_gamma   90.00
#
_symmetry.space_group_name_H-M   'P 1'
#
loop_
_entity.id
_entity.type
_entity.pdbx_description
1 polymer ?
#
loop_
_entity_poly.entity_id
_entity_poly.type
_entity_poly.pdbx_seq_one_letter_code
_entity_poly.pdbx_strand_id
1 'polypeptide(L)'
;MAGTGESPLKRSRATDGPIVAVKDNKPKVLWVSCSVPTVPQHAICIEEGPTKFYIGRVLGKLPQFGTFVGPFIAEVGLLSITDGKLLTSCEILTDPLQKAEWRKINGTFKPDSCNAIIANRENRSENEMYIGKVTYQTCDGCRCSIGIIFRSRGAWRLCHLPHLNYDTPKEIILNGDPMMGDLSCEVLCEKK
;
A
#
# COMPACT_ATOMS: atom_id res chain seq x y z
N MET A 1 19.98 -72.60 12.67
CA MET A 1 19.76 -71.34 11.92
C MET A 1 18.31 -70.93 12.10
N ALA A 2 18.08 -69.89 12.91
CA ALA A 2 16.81 -69.16 12.98
C ALA A 2 17.19 -67.74 13.44
N GLY A 3 17.11 -66.78 12.52
CA GLY A 3 17.47 -65.39 12.75
C GLY A 3 16.33 -64.65 13.44
N THR A 4 16.61 -64.09 14.61
CA THR A 4 15.74 -63.18 15.35
C THR A 4 15.76 -61.80 14.69
N GLY A 5 14.65 -61.42 14.05
CA GLY A 5 14.44 -60.08 13.53
C GLY A 5 13.96 -59.15 14.64
N GLU A 6 14.87 -58.35 15.19
CA GLU A 6 14.54 -57.21 16.06
C GLU A 6 14.44 -55.93 15.22
N SER A 7 13.27 -55.30 15.25
CA SER A 7 12.98 -54.02 14.61
C SER A 7 13.73 -52.85 15.29
N PRO A 8 14.50 -52.02 14.58
CA PRO A 8 15.22 -50.90 15.18
C PRO A 8 14.38 -49.62 15.10
N LEU A 9 13.45 -49.43 16.04
CA LEU A 9 12.83 -48.12 16.29
C LEU A 9 12.82 -47.81 17.80
N LYS A 10 14.00 -47.77 18.39
CA LYS A 10 14.27 -47.04 19.64
C LYS A 10 15.47 -46.12 19.43
N ARG A 11 15.21 -44.94 18.86
CA ARG A 11 16.10 -43.78 18.99
C ARG A 11 15.28 -42.58 19.46
N SER A 12 15.32 -42.37 20.77
CA SER A 12 15.54 -41.07 21.42
C SER A 12 14.92 -39.84 20.73
N ARG A 13 13.69 -39.47 21.13
CA ARG A 13 13.26 -38.06 21.09
C ARG A 13 13.54 -37.44 22.46
N ALA A 14 14.72 -36.87 22.59
CA ALA A 14 15.12 -36.09 23.76
C ALA A 14 15.93 -34.86 23.30
N THR A 15 15.40 -34.09 22.34
CA THR A 15 15.90 -32.74 21.99
C THR A 15 14.82 -31.89 21.29
N ASP A 16 13.55 -32.00 21.67
CA ASP A 16 12.58 -30.96 21.30
C ASP A 16 12.58 -29.94 22.44
N GLY A 17 13.41 -28.90 22.28
CA GLY A 17 13.34 -27.71 23.13
C GLY A 17 11.92 -27.12 23.10
N PRO A 18 11.54 -26.25 24.05
CA PRO A 18 10.21 -25.66 24.08
C PRO A 18 9.89 -25.07 22.71
N ILE A 19 8.75 -25.48 22.13
CA ILE A 19 8.24 -24.90 20.89
C ILE A 19 8.04 -23.42 21.15
N VAL A 20 9.04 -22.61 20.77
CA VAL A 20 8.93 -21.17 20.81
C VAL A 20 7.89 -20.84 19.76
N ALA A 21 6.72 -20.39 20.19
CA ALA A 21 5.74 -19.80 19.30
C ALA A 21 6.46 -18.69 18.54
N VAL A 22 6.74 -18.93 17.25
CA VAL A 22 7.22 -17.90 16.35
C VAL A 22 6.16 -16.81 16.41
N LYS A 23 6.52 -15.61 16.90
CA LYS A 23 5.60 -14.47 16.90
C LYS A 23 4.99 -14.39 15.51
N ASP A 24 3.68 -14.56 15.46
CA ASP A 24 2.88 -14.62 14.25
C ASP A 24 3.00 -13.24 13.58
N ASN A 25 4.00 -13.08 12.70
CA ASN A 25 4.37 -11.81 12.10
C ASN A 25 3.46 -11.54 10.89
N LYS A 26 2.14 -11.72 11.11
CA LYS A 26 1.14 -11.55 10.07
C LYS A 26 1.21 -10.10 9.56
N PRO A 27 1.13 -9.89 8.24
CA PRO A 27 1.11 -8.55 7.68
C PRO A 27 -0.06 -7.78 8.30
N LYS A 28 0.21 -6.58 8.83
CA LYS A 28 -0.81 -5.76 9.50
C LYS A 28 -1.86 -5.24 8.52
N VAL A 29 -1.45 -5.00 7.28
CA VAL A 29 -2.31 -4.70 6.14
C VAL A 29 -2.17 -5.80 5.08
N LEU A 30 -3.24 -6.04 4.32
CA LEU A 30 -3.28 -7.07 3.29
C LEU A 30 -3.79 -6.48 1.97
N TRP A 31 -3.15 -6.86 0.88
CA TRP A 31 -3.64 -6.63 -0.46
C TRP A 31 -4.53 -7.78 -0.88
N VAL A 32 -5.80 -7.49 -1.17
CA VAL A 32 -6.79 -8.49 -1.55
C VAL A 32 -7.08 -8.32 -3.02
N SER A 33 -6.84 -9.37 -3.81
CA SER A 33 -7.21 -9.38 -5.22
C SER A 33 -8.71 -9.15 -5.35
N CYS A 34 -9.08 -8.21 -6.21
CA CYS A 34 -10.45 -7.79 -6.39
C CYS A 34 -10.76 -7.67 -7.88
N SER A 35 -11.87 -8.29 -8.26
CA SER A 35 -12.60 -7.94 -9.48
C SER A 35 -13.80 -7.09 -9.08
N VAL A 36 -14.13 -6.08 -9.88
CA VAL A 36 -15.38 -5.31 -9.75
C VAL A 36 -16.57 -6.31 -9.66
N PRO A 37 -17.57 -6.10 -8.77
CA PRO A 37 -17.89 -4.85 -8.05
C PRO A 37 -17.65 -4.82 -6.54
N THR A 38 -17.20 -5.90 -5.92
CA THR A 38 -17.22 -6.01 -4.47
C THR A 38 -16.06 -5.25 -3.80
N VAL A 39 -16.29 -4.62 -2.66
CA VAL A 39 -15.22 -4.10 -1.80
C VAL A 39 -14.98 -5.10 -0.67
N PRO A 40 -13.73 -5.57 -0.44
CA PRO A 40 -13.45 -6.50 0.65
C PRO A 40 -13.66 -5.86 2.01
N GLN A 41 -13.98 -6.68 3.01
CA GLN A 41 -14.09 -6.22 4.39
C GLN A 41 -12.78 -5.58 4.84
N HIS A 42 -12.88 -4.54 5.67
CA HIS A 42 -11.73 -3.79 6.20
C HIS A 42 -10.92 -3.02 5.14
N ALA A 43 -11.46 -2.78 3.94
CA ALA A 43 -10.84 -1.89 2.96
C ALA A 43 -10.62 -0.49 3.55
N ILE A 44 -9.44 0.07 3.35
CA ILE A 44 -9.10 1.40 3.84
C ILE A 44 -9.82 2.45 2.98
N CYS A 45 -10.78 3.15 3.58
CA CYS A 45 -11.50 4.27 2.97
C CYS A 45 -10.69 5.57 3.14
N ILE A 46 -10.56 6.34 2.06
CA ILE A 46 -9.75 7.57 2.05
C ILE A 46 -10.64 8.80 2.21
N GLU A 47 -11.82 8.76 1.62
CA GLU A 47 -12.82 9.84 1.66
C GLU A 47 -14.21 9.25 1.81
N GLU A 48 -14.91 9.74 2.83
CA GLU A 48 -16.31 9.43 3.09
C GLU A 48 -17.17 10.54 2.47
N GLY A 49 -17.49 10.37 1.18
CA GLY A 49 -18.39 11.24 0.45
C GLY A 49 -19.59 10.46 -0.12
N PRO A 50 -20.39 11.09 -0.99
CA PRO A 50 -21.42 10.38 -1.76
C PRO A 50 -20.82 9.25 -2.60
N THR A 51 -19.53 9.36 -2.96
CA THR A 51 -18.72 8.26 -3.49
C THR A 51 -17.62 7.94 -2.49
N LYS A 52 -17.49 6.67 -2.12
CA LYS A 52 -16.40 6.18 -1.27
C LYS A 52 -15.20 5.81 -2.13
N PHE A 53 -14.03 6.28 -1.73
CA PHE A 53 -12.76 5.95 -2.37
C PHE A 53 -11.94 5.02 -1.48
N TYR A 54 -11.43 3.95 -2.08
CA TYR A 54 -10.56 2.98 -1.42
C TYR A 54 -9.16 2.99 -2.02
N ILE A 55 -8.18 2.40 -1.33
CA ILE A 55 -6.82 2.31 -1.85
C ILE A 55 -6.71 1.05 -2.71
N GLY A 56 -6.49 1.22 -4.01
CA GLY A 56 -6.22 0.12 -4.94
C GLY A 56 -4.80 0.17 -5.50
N ARG A 57 -4.27 -0.99 -5.90
CA ARG A 57 -2.98 -1.11 -6.60
C ARG A 57 -3.02 -2.06 -7.78
N VAL A 58 -2.04 -1.91 -8.66
CA VAL A 58 -1.63 -2.92 -9.64
C VAL A 58 -0.10 -3.01 -9.63
N LEU A 59 0.45 -4.22 -9.53
CA LEU A 59 1.89 -4.48 -9.57
C LEU A 59 2.40 -4.61 -11.01
N GLY A 60 3.56 -4.03 -11.32
CA GLY A 60 4.42 -4.38 -12.48
C GLY A 60 3.82 -4.37 -13.88
N LYS A 61 2.62 -3.80 -14.09
CA LYS A 61 1.89 -3.90 -15.38
C LYS A 61 1.85 -2.60 -16.17
N LEU A 62 2.37 -1.49 -15.63
CA LEU A 62 2.30 -0.21 -16.30
C LEU A 62 3.67 0.23 -16.83
N PRO A 63 3.80 0.54 -18.14
CA PRO A 63 5.07 0.89 -18.78
C PRO A 63 5.84 2.05 -18.13
N GLN A 64 5.14 2.89 -17.36
CA GLN A 64 5.65 4.17 -16.86
C GLN A 64 6.03 4.11 -15.37
N PHE A 65 5.40 3.23 -14.59
CA PHE A 65 5.54 3.20 -13.13
C PHE A 65 5.75 1.79 -12.53
N GLY A 66 5.71 0.71 -13.31
CA GLY A 66 5.78 -0.65 -12.74
C GLY A 66 4.56 -0.90 -11.84
N THR A 67 4.70 -0.64 -10.54
CA THR A 67 3.61 -0.58 -9.56
C THR A 67 2.88 0.76 -9.57
N PHE A 68 1.55 0.68 -9.48
CA PHE A 68 0.68 1.83 -9.37
C PHE A 68 -0.25 1.68 -8.16
N VAL A 69 -0.48 2.79 -7.45
CA VAL A 69 -1.45 2.91 -6.35
C VAL A 69 -2.33 4.13 -6.62
N GLY A 70 -3.64 3.99 -6.45
CA GLY A 70 -4.58 5.07 -6.68
C GLY A 70 -5.95 4.81 -6.08
N PRO A 71 -6.90 5.75 -6.30
CA PRO A 71 -8.27 5.61 -5.83
C PRO A 71 -9.01 4.49 -6.57
N PHE A 72 -9.57 3.57 -5.81
CA PHE A 72 -10.52 2.55 -6.25
C PHE A 72 -11.95 2.98 -5.88
N ILE A 73 -12.87 2.85 -6.83
CA ILE A 73 -14.29 3.14 -6.63
C ILE A 73 -15.06 1.84 -6.90
N ALA A 74 -15.94 1.44 -5.99
CA ALA A 74 -16.82 0.29 -6.19
C ALA A 74 -17.64 0.44 -7.50
N GLU A 75 -17.96 -0.66 -8.18
CA GLU A 75 -18.63 -0.66 -9.50
C GLU A 75 -17.83 -0.07 -10.68
N VAL A 76 -16.76 0.69 -10.40
CA VAL A 76 -15.99 1.43 -11.42
C VAL A 76 -14.59 0.83 -11.60
N GLY A 77 -13.89 0.51 -10.51
CA GLY A 77 -12.54 -0.04 -10.52
C GLY A 77 -11.46 0.96 -10.06
N LEU A 78 -10.21 0.62 -10.33
CA LEU A 78 -9.05 1.45 -10.01
C LEU A 78 -8.79 2.46 -11.14
N LEU A 79 -8.74 3.74 -10.80
CA LEU A 79 -8.46 4.84 -11.74
C LEU A 79 -6.97 4.87 -12.10
N SER A 80 -6.58 4.63 -13.36
CA SER A 80 -5.17 4.57 -13.78
C SER A 80 -4.56 5.94 -14.11
N ILE A 81 -3.32 6.14 -13.64
CA ILE A 81 -2.44 7.30 -13.90
C ILE A 81 -2.12 7.51 -15.39
N THR A 82 -2.09 6.44 -16.18
CA THR A 82 -1.36 6.45 -17.46
C THR A 82 -2.21 6.85 -18.66
N ASP A 83 -3.49 6.46 -18.69
CA ASP A 83 -4.38 6.67 -19.84
C ASP A 83 -5.81 7.09 -19.43
N GLY A 84 -6.05 7.40 -18.15
CA GLY A 84 -7.42 7.56 -17.62
C GLY A 84 -8.26 6.28 -17.69
N LYS A 85 -7.64 5.13 -18.01
CA LYS A 85 -8.31 3.83 -18.12
C LYS A 85 -8.69 3.30 -16.74
N LEU A 86 -9.84 2.65 -16.69
CA LEU A 86 -10.30 1.90 -15.54
C LEU A 86 -9.64 0.52 -15.51
N LEU A 87 -8.99 0.20 -14.40
CA LEU A 87 -8.39 -1.11 -14.15
C LEU A 87 -9.36 -1.91 -13.27
N THR A 88 -9.99 -2.93 -13.85
CA THR A 88 -10.98 -3.77 -13.17
C THR A 88 -10.37 -4.96 -12.43
N SER A 89 -9.14 -5.35 -12.81
CA SER A 89 -8.34 -6.37 -12.12
C SER A 89 -7.24 -5.68 -11.32
N CYS A 90 -7.47 -5.50 -10.03
CA CYS A 90 -6.57 -4.81 -9.12
C CYS A 90 -6.56 -5.49 -7.74
N GLU A 91 -5.74 -4.98 -6.83
CA GLU A 91 -5.80 -5.37 -5.43
C GLU A 91 -6.24 -4.17 -4.59
N ILE A 92 -7.05 -4.42 -3.56
CA ILE A 92 -7.52 -3.39 -2.62
C ILE A 92 -6.79 -3.59 -1.29
N LEU A 93 -6.33 -2.48 -0.69
CA LEU A 93 -5.68 -2.52 0.61
C LEU A 93 -6.70 -2.63 1.74
N THR A 94 -6.49 -3.60 2.61
CA THR A 94 -7.30 -3.85 3.80
C THR A 94 -6.47 -3.76 5.07
N ASP A 95 -7.08 -3.27 6.15
CA ASP A 95 -6.48 -3.16 7.49
C ASP A 95 -7.36 -3.85 8.54
N PRO A 96 -7.39 -5.20 8.56
CA PRO A 96 -8.23 -5.96 9.48
C PRO A 96 -7.86 -5.75 10.96
N LEU A 97 -6.60 -5.37 11.24
CA LEU A 97 -6.10 -5.17 12.60
C LEU A 97 -6.15 -3.71 13.07
N GLN A 98 -6.64 -2.79 12.22
CA GLN A 98 -6.70 -1.34 12.48
C GLN A 98 -5.34 -0.73 12.88
N LYS A 99 -4.28 -1.24 12.28
CA LYS A 99 -2.89 -0.87 12.55
C LYS A 99 -2.30 0.07 11.51
N ALA A 100 -3.03 0.47 10.48
CA ALA A 100 -2.62 1.52 9.57
C ALA A 100 -2.98 2.91 10.13
N GLU A 101 -2.14 3.90 9.88
CA GLU A 101 -2.42 5.30 10.16
C GLU A 101 -1.80 6.22 9.11
N TRP A 102 -2.49 7.31 8.81
CA TRP A 102 -1.92 8.40 8.01
C TRP A 102 -1.04 9.27 8.90
N ARG A 103 0.18 9.54 8.45
CA ARG A 103 1.07 10.51 9.11
C ARG A 103 1.44 11.62 8.15
N LYS A 104 1.27 12.85 8.60
CA LYS A 104 1.72 14.05 7.88
C LYS A 104 3.22 14.01 7.62
N ILE A 105 3.59 14.36 6.39
CA ILE A 105 4.99 14.50 5.98
C ILE A 105 5.40 15.94 6.24
N ASN A 106 6.14 16.15 7.33
CA ASN A 106 6.68 17.46 7.70
C ASN A 106 8.18 17.50 7.36
N GLY A 107 8.54 18.24 6.31
CA GLY A 107 9.92 18.31 5.83
C GLY A 107 10.36 17.02 5.11
N THR A 108 11.64 16.65 5.24
CA THR A 108 12.22 15.51 4.52
C THR A 108 11.56 14.18 4.90
N PHE A 109 10.95 13.52 3.92
CA PHE A 109 10.36 12.20 4.10
C PHE A 109 11.41 11.13 4.42
N LYS A 110 11.16 10.33 5.48
CA LYS A 110 12.00 9.22 5.94
C LYS A 110 11.11 8.01 6.23
N PRO A 111 11.00 7.01 5.34
CA PRO A 111 10.03 5.92 5.46
C PRO A 111 10.20 5.10 6.75
N ASP A 112 11.44 4.79 7.14
CA ASP A 112 11.74 4.00 8.34
C ASP A 112 11.33 4.71 9.64
N SER A 113 11.32 6.05 9.66
CA SER A 113 10.97 6.81 10.87
C SER A 113 9.52 6.59 11.31
N CYS A 114 8.63 6.25 10.37
CA CYS A 114 7.23 5.98 10.66
C CYS A 114 6.81 4.53 10.49
N ASN A 115 7.67 3.65 9.97
CA ASN A 115 7.29 2.33 9.43
C ASN A 115 6.30 2.48 8.26
N ALA A 116 6.69 3.21 7.22
CA ALA A 116 5.86 3.43 6.03
C ALA A 116 5.54 2.10 5.32
N ILE A 117 4.29 1.95 4.88
CA ILE A 117 3.81 0.74 4.21
C ILE A 117 4.31 0.71 2.76
N ILE A 118 5.02 -0.37 2.41
CA ILE A 118 5.55 -0.61 1.06
C ILE A 118 4.44 -1.20 0.18
N ALA A 119 4.08 -0.47 -0.87
CA ALA A 119 3.02 -0.83 -1.82
C ALA A 119 3.38 -1.96 -2.78
N ASN A 120 4.67 -2.25 -2.97
CA ASN A 120 5.17 -3.25 -3.92
C ASN A 120 6.09 -4.28 -3.25
N ARG A 121 5.84 -4.61 -1.97
CA ARG A 121 6.70 -5.48 -1.16
C ARG A 121 6.99 -6.84 -1.82
N GLU A 122 6.03 -7.36 -2.58
CA GLU A 122 6.12 -8.63 -3.29
C GLU A 122 6.95 -8.54 -4.58
N ASN A 123 7.11 -7.34 -5.15
CA ASN A 123 7.81 -7.10 -6.40
C ASN A 123 9.21 -6.52 -6.15
N ARG A 124 10.16 -7.40 -5.83
CA ARG A 124 11.54 -7.04 -5.48
C ARG A 124 12.39 -6.51 -6.64
N SER A 125 11.89 -6.58 -7.89
CA SER A 125 12.59 -6.00 -9.04
C SER A 125 12.41 -4.49 -9.17
N GLU A 126 11.50 -3.90 -8.41
CA GLU A 126 11.25 -2.47 -8.39
C GLU A 126 11.81 -1.82 -7.11
N ASN A 127 12.15 -0.54 -7.19
CA ASN A 127 12.43 0.26 -6.00
C ASN A 127 11.19 0.29 -5.09
N GLU A 128 11.40 0.34 -3.77
CA GLU A 128 10.30 0.45 -2.82
C GLU A 128 9.44 1.69 -3.10
N MET A 129 8.13 1.46 -3.22
CA MET A 129 7.13 2.51 -3.35
C MET A 129 6.27 2.51 -2.09
N TYR A 130 5.93 3.69 -1.60
CA TYR A 130 5.09 3.85 -0.42
C TYR A 130 3.75 4.47 -0.80
N ILE A 131 2.76 4.33 0.06
CA ILE A 131 1.40 4.83 -0.20
C ILE A 131 1.29 6.27 0.31
N GLY A 132 1.02 7.20 -0.60
CA GLY A 132 0.85 8.61 -0.29
C GLY A 132 -0.60 9.07 -0.42
N LYS A 133 -0.97 10.03 0.42
CA LYS A 133 -2.21 10.81 0.29
C LYS A 133 -1.87 12.27 0.18
N VAL A 134 -2.55 12.96 -0.73
CA VAL A 134 -2.52 14.41 -0.83
C VAL A 134 -3.91 14.95 -0.59
N THR A 135 -3.98 16.02 0.17
CA THR A 135 -5.20 16.78 0.44
C THR A 135 -4.98 18.20 -0.02
N TYR A 136 -5.91 18.75 -0.81
CA TYR A 136 -5.83 20.10 -1.34
C TYR A 136 -7.15 20.83 -1.14
N GLN A 137 -7.07 22.11 -0.77
CA GLN A 137 -8.23 22.99 -0.72
C GLN A 137 -8.62 23.42 -2.14
N THR A 138 -9.89 23.27 -2.46
CA THR A 138 -10.51 23.78 -3.69
C THR A 138 -11.61 24.78 -3.34
N CYS A 139 -12.10 25.55 -4.32
CA CYS A 139 -13.23 26.44 -4.13
C CYS A 139 -14.49 25.72 -3.60
N ASP A 140 -14.64 24.44 -3.97
CA ASP A 140 -15.81 23.60 -3.63
C ASP A 140 -15.56 22.73 -2.39
N GLY A 141 -14.50 23.02 -1.63
CA GLY A 141 -14.13 22.33 -0.40
C GLY A 141 -12.82 21.56 -0.48
N CYS A 142 -12.62 20.67 0.47
CA CYS A 142 -11.39 19.88 0.58
C CYS A 142 -11.49 18.63 -0.30
N ARG A 143 -10.44 18.32 -1.06
CA ARG A 143 -10.36 17.13 -1.92
C ARG A 143 -9.14 16.31 -1.54
N CYS A 144 -9.25 14.99 -1.66
CA CYS A 144 -8.12 14.09 -1.45
C CYS A 144 -7.80 13.28 -2.70
N SER A 145 -6.56 12.82 -2.79
CA SER A 145 -6.12 11.86 -3.78
C SER A 145 -5.05 10.94 -3.20
N ILE A 146 -4.95 9.74 -3.76
CA ILE A 146 -3.96 8.74 -3.41
C ILE A 146 -2.99 8.54 -4.55
N GLY A 147 -1.75 8.26 -4.19
CA GLY A 147 -0.68 7.99 -5.12
C GLY A 147 0.45 7.18 -4.51
N ILE A 148 1.54 7.12 -5.25
CA ILE A 148 2.78 6.49 -4.83
C ILE A 148 3.79 7.54 -4.38
N ILE A 149 4.52 7.23 -3.31
CA ILE A 149 5.73 7.94 -2.92
C ILE A 149 6.93 7.11 -3.33
N PHE A 150 7.85 7.70 -4.08
CA PHE A 150 9.04 7.03 -4.58
C PHE A 150 10.24 7.98 -4.59
N ARG A 151 11.44 7.40 -4.67
CA ARG A 151 12.67 8.18 -4.77
C ARG A 151 13.09 8.30 -6.23
N SER A 152 13.27 9.53 -6.70
CA SER A 152 13.75 9.81 -8.05
C SER A 152 14.63 11.05 -8.08
N ARG A 153 15.77 10.96 -8.78
CA ARG A 153 16.77 12.04 -8.93
C ARG A 153 17.18 12.68 -7.59
N GLY A 154 17.38 11.84 -6.57
CA GLY A 154 17.82 12.28 -5.24
C GLY A 154 16.72 12.84 -4.33
N ALA A 155 15.49 13.01 -4.82
CA ALA A 155 14.36 13.53 -4.05
C ALA A 155 13.26 12.49 -3.85
N TRP A 156 12.53 12.61 -2.73
CA TRP A 156 11.26 11.92 -2.54
C TRP A 156 10.16 12.66 -3.27
N ARG A 157 9.30 11.92 -3.96
CA ARG A 157 8.21 12.46 -4.77
C ARG A 157 6.93 11.70 -4.50
N LEU A 158 5.82 12.42 -4.41
CA LEU A 158 4.47 11.86 -4.41
C LEU A 158 3.87 12.08 -5.80
N CYS A 159 3.55 11.01 -6.52
CA CYS A 159 2.84 11.06 -7.80
C CYS A 159 1.41 10.58 -7.62
N HIS A 160 0.44 11.41 -8.00
CA HIS A 160 -1.00 11.13 -7.82
C HIS A 160 -1.82 11.65 -9.00
N LEU A 161 -3.07 11.19 -9.11
CA LEU A 161 -4.06 11.75 -10.03
C LEU A 161 -4.86 12.86 -9.34
N PRO A 162 -4.91 14.08 -9.88
CA PRO A 162 -5.90 15.06 -9.43
C PRO A 162 -7.31 14.51 -9.64
N HIS A 163 -8.14 14.61 -8.60
CA HIS A 163 -9.50 14.06 -8.51
C HIS A 163 -10.35 14.21 -9.80
N LEU A 164 -10.94 13.10 -10.25
CA LEU A 164 -11.98 12.89 -11.29
C LEU A 164 -11.87 13.60 -12.66
N ASN A 165 -10.89 14.49 -12.88
CA ASN A 165 -10.74 15.20 -14.16
C ASN A 165 -9.91 14.45 -15.19
N TYR A 166 -9.44 13.23 -14.88
CA TYR A 166 -8.53 12.45 -15.74
C TYR A 166 -7.31 13.25 -16.22
N ASP A 167 -6.94 14.31 -15.48
CA ASP A 167 -5.80 15.15 -15.76
C ASP A 167 -4.50 14.33 -15.71
N THR A 168 -3.47 14.84 -16.38
CA THR A 168 -2.12 14.31 -16.27
C THR A 168 -1.68 14.16 -14.81
N PRO A 169 -1.00 13.05 -14.47
CA PRO A 169 -0.46 12.81 -13.13
C PRO A 169 0.34 14.01 -12.63
N LYS A 170 0.16 14.37 -11.35
CA LYS A 170 0.93 15.44 -10.71
C LYS A 170 1.97 14.85 -9.78
N GLU A 171 3.19 15.39 -9.86
CA GLU A 171 4.28 15.07 -8.95
C GLU A 171 4.50 16.20 -7.95
N ILE A 172 4.66 15.84 -6.68
CA ILE A 172 4.97 16.75 -5.58
C ILE A 172 6.31 16.34 -4.97
N ILE A 173 7.26 17.26 -4.90
CA ILE A 173 8.56 17.03 -4.25
C ILE A 173 8.37 17.14 -2.73
N LEU A 174 8.77 16.11 -2.00
CA LEU A 174 8.60 16.01 -0.54
C LEU A 174 9.82 16.54 0.26
N ASN A 175 10.82 17.12 -0.41
CA ASN A 175 12.05 17.61 0.21
C ASN A 175 12.21 19.13 0.04
N GLY A 176 11.98 19.88 1.12
CA GLY A 176 12.78 21.09 1.40
C GLY A 176 12.14 22.46 1.16
N ASP A 177 11.15 22.60 0.29
CA ASP A 177 10.42 23.87 0.17
C ASP A 177 9.12 23.82 0.99
N PRO A 178 8.76 24.89 1.71
CA PRO A 178 7.42 25.01 2.29
C PRO A 178 6.42 24.80 1.16
N MET A 179 5.59 23.76 1.28
CA MET A 179 4.52 23.44 0.33
C MET A 179 3.77 24.75 0.04
N MET A 180 3.88 25.25 -1.19
CA MET A 180 3.15 26.44 -1.61
C MET A 180 1.66 26.10 -1.61
N GLY A 181 0.89 26.82 -0.78
CA GLY A 181 -0.56 26.73 -0.74
C GLY A 181 -1.13 25.59 0.10
N ASP A 182 -2.45 25.57 0.24
CA ASP A 182 -3.32 24.74 1.11
C ASP A 182 -3.26 23.22 0.86
N LEU A 183 -2.06 22.66 0.73
CA LEU A 183 -1.79 21.28 0.37
C LEU A 183 -1.13 20.54 1.54
N SER A 184 -1.65 19.36 1.87
CA SER A 184 -1.12 18.49 2.92
C SER A 184 -0.79 17.12 2.32
N CYS A 185 0.45 16.67 2.53
CA CYS A 185 0.90 15.34 2.14
C CYS A 185 0.99 14.43 3.38
N GLU A 186 0.49 13.21 3.25
CA GLU A 186 0.55 12.17 4.26
C GLU A 186 1.06 10.87 3.65
N VAL A 187 1.70 10.05 4.49
CA VAL A 187 2.12 8.69 4.14
C VAL A 187 1.34 7.69 4.99
N LEU A 188 0.97 6.55 4.42
CA LEU A 188 0.39 5.46 5.19
C LEU A 188 1.50 4.69 5.91
N CYS A 189 1.43 4.65 7.24
CA CYS A 189 2.41 4.00 8.09
C CYS A 189 1.74 2.96 9.00
N GLU A 190 2.55 2.08 9.57
CA GLU A 190 2.10 1.18 10.63
C GLU A 190 2.12 1.88 12.01
N LYS A 191 1.01 1.76 12.75
CA LYS A 191 0.95 2.06 14.19
C LYS A 191 1.96 1.19 14.94
N LYS A 192 2.69 1.84 15.85
CA LYS A 192 3.59 1.17 16.79
C LYS A 192 2.80 0.44 17.88
#